data_AF-A0A915V2G7-F1
#
_entry.id   AF-A0A915V2G7-F1
#
_cell.length_a   1.000
_cell.length_b   1.000
_cell.length_c   1.000
_cell.angle_alpha   90.00
_cell.angle_beta   90.00
_cell.angle_gamma   90.00
#
_symmetry.space_group_name_H-M   'P 1'
#
loop_
_entity.id
_entity.type
_entity.pdbx_description
1 polymer ?
#
loop_
_entity_poly.entity_id
_entity_poly.type
_entity_poly.pdbx_seq_one_letter_code
_entity_poly.pdbx_strand_id
1 'polypeptide(L)'
;MKFEDVYRVVRLIPKGMVMSYSGVARQCGSPRSARYVGFALHALPANTRVPWWRVINAQGRISNQYAPDEQRRRLETEGVVVNDHLRVDMRIFDAEAIVYQKLRRARERSSAS
;
A
#
# COMPACT_ATOMS: atom_id res chain seq x y z
N MET A 1 4.61 -2.42 -15.93
CA MET A 1 3.78 -1.82 -14.87
C MET A 1 3.63 -0.34 -15.17
N LYS A 2 2.40 0.17 -15.15
CA LYS A 2 2.04 1.59 -15.25
C LYS A 2 1.70 2.15 -13.86
N PHE A 3 1.71 3.47 -13.69
CA PHE A 3 1.28 4.10 -12.42
C PHE A 3 -0.14 3.70 -12.02
N GLU A 4 -1.05 3.60 -13.00
CA GLU A 4 -2.43 3.20 -12.72
C GLU A 4 -2.54 1.77 -12.15
N ASP A 5 -1.64 0.85 -12.52
CA ASP A 5 -1.61 -0.49 -11.94
C ASP A 5 -1.29 -0.42 -10.44
N VAL A 6 -0.34 0.42 -10.07
CA VAL A 6 0.02 0.69 -8.67
C VAL A 6 -1.17 1.27 -7.92
N TYR A 7 -1.81 2.31 -8.47
CA TYR A 7 -2.94 2.97 -7.81
C TYR A 7 -4.13 2.05 -7.62
N ARG A 8 -4.41 1.17 -8.59
CA ARG A 8 -5.45 0.13 -8.46
C ARG A 8 -5.15 -0.80 -7.30
N VAL A 9 -3.93 -1.31 -7.17
CA VAL A 9 -3.54 -2.19 -6.06
C VAL A 9 -3.64 -1.45 -4.71
N VAL A 10 -3.15 -0.22 -4.63
CA VAL A 10 -3.16 0.57 -3.40
C VAL A 10 -4.58 0.86 -2.92
N ARG A 11 -5.52 1.10 -3.84
CA ARG A 11 -6.96 1.26 -3.50
C ARG A 11 -7.59 -0.01 -2.91
N LEU A 12 -7.00 -1.19 -3.11
CA LEU A 12 -7.52 -2.45 -2.55
C LEU A 12 -7.10 -2.69 -1.10
N ILE A 13 -6.06 -1.98 -0.63
CA ILE A 13 -5.57 -2.07 0.76
C ILE A 13 -6.70 -1.58 1.69
N PRO A 14 -7.22 -2.43 2.58
CA PRO A 14 -8.32 -2.04 3.48
C PRO A 14 -7.96 -0.87 4.39
N LYS A 15 -9.00 -0.15 4.86
CA LYS A 15 -8.84 0.82 5.96
C LYS A 15 -8.31 0.08 7.18
N GLY A 16 -7.35 0.68 7.88
CA GLY A 16 -6.76 0.10 9.10
C GLY A 16 -5.72 -0.99 8.81
N MET A 17 -5.22 -1.08 7.57
CA MET A 17 -4.18 -2.02 7.19
C MET A 17 -3.11 -1.35 6.33
N VAL A 18 -1.95 -1.98 6.27
CA VAL A 18 -0.78 -1.50 5.53
C VAL A 18 -0.28 -2.56 4.56
N MET A 19 0.54 -2.16 3.61
CA MET A 19 1.22 -3.08 2.71
C MET A 19 2.61 -2.54 2.37
N SER A 20 3.58 -3.43 2.15
CA SER A 20 4.92 -3.00 1.77
C SER A 20 5.00 -2.54 0.31
N TYR A 21 5.94 -1.63 -0.03
CA TYR A 21 6.23 -1.28 -1.43
C TYR A 21 6.51 -2.50 -2.32
N SER A 22 7.29 -3.46 -1.81
CA SER A 22 7.58 -4.72 -2.51
C SER A 22 6.34 -5.61 -2.64
N GLY A 23 5.48 -5.63 -1.62
CA GLY A 23 4.18 -6.29 -1.69
C GLY A 23 3.32 -5.70 -2.81
N VAL A 24 3.16 -4.38 -2.86
CA VAL A 24 2.40 -3.70 -3.93
C VAL A 24 2.98 -4.05 -5.31
N ALA A 25 4.32 -4.00 -5.44
CA ALA A 25 5.00 -4.36 -6.69
C ALA A 25 4.75 -5.83 -7.10
N ARG A 26 4.71 -6.75 -6.13
CA ARG A 26 4.39 -8.17 -6.35
C ARG A 26 2.96 -8.35 -6.85
N GLN A 27 2.00 -7.65 -6.27
CA GLN A 27 0.59 -7.70 -6.69
C GLN A 27 0.37 -7.09 -8.10
N CYS A 28 1.23 -6.16 -8.50
CA CYS A 28 1.30 -5.65 -9.87
C CYS A 28 2.03 -6.60 -10.85
N GLY A 29 2.49 -7.78 -10.40
CA GLY A 29 3.24 -8.73 -11.23
C GLY A 29 4.69 -8.31 -11.51
N SER A 30 5.24 -7.35 -10.75
CA SER A 30 6.60 -6.81 -10.93
C SER A 30 7.37 -6.77 -9.61
N PRO A 31 7.71 -7.93 -9.00
CA PRO A 31 8.20 -8.03 -7.62
C PRO A 31 9.52 -7.29 -7.34
N ARG A 32 10.32 -6.99 -8.37
CA ARG A 32 11.59 -6.25 -8.24
C ARG A 32 11.44 -4.73 -8.40
N SER A 33 10.20 -4.22 -8.50
CA SER A 33 9.92 -2.83 -8.85
C SER A 33 9.39 -1.99 -7.68
N ALA A 34 9.80 -2.29 -6.44
CA ALA A 34 9.40 -1.53 -5.25
C ALA A 34 9.70 -0.02 -5.36
N ARG A 35 10.85 0.34 -5.95
CA ARG A 35 11.21 1.75 -6.18
C ARG A 35 10.25 2.46 -7.14
N TYR A 36 9.73 1.74 -8.14
CA TYR A 36 8.74 2.27 -9.08
C TYR A 36 7.40 2.56 -8.38
N VAL A 37 7.00 1.74 -7.39
CA VAL A 37 5.83 2.02 -6.54
C VAL A 37 6.01 3.35 -5.81
N GLY A 38 7.19 3.59 -5.24
CA GLY A 38 7.52 4.87 -4.60
C GLY A 38 7.38 6.06 -5.57
N PHE A 39 7.92 5.95 -6.79
CA PHE A 39 7.78 6.99 -7.81
C PHE A 39 6.32 7.22 -8.21
N ALA A 40 5.54 6.16 -8.40
CA ALA A 40 4.11 6.27 -8.72
C ALA A 40 3.36 7.01 -7.60
N LEU A 41 3.60 6.66 -6.33
CA LEU A 41 2.93 7.31 -5.20
C LEU A 41 3.36 8.77 -5.02
N HIS A 42 4.62 9.11 -5.30
CA HIS A 42 5.11 10.49 -5.26
C HIS A 42 4.48 11.37 -6.35
N ALA A 43 4.13 10.78 -7.50
CA ALA A 43 3.49 11.49 -8.62
C ALA A 43 1.99 11.77 -8.42
N LEU A 44 1.41 11.37 -7.29
CA LEU A 44 -0.01 11.61 -7.02
C LEU A 44 -0.30 13.11 -6.81
N PRO A 45 -1.40 13.64 -7.37
CA PRO A 45 -1.81 15.02 -7.10
C PRO A 45 -2.28 15.18 -5.65
N ALA A 46 -2.20 16.40 -5.11
CA ALA A 46 -2.56 16.68 -3.72
C ALA A 46 -4.01 16.30 -3.36
N ASN A 47 -4.94 16.39 -4.32
CA ASN A 47 -6.35 16.05 -4.16
C ASN A 47 -6.67 14.56 -4.46
N THR A 48 -5.67 13.70 -4.53
CA THR A 48 -5.85 12.27 -4.81
C THR A 48 -6.73 11.58 -3.77
N ARG A 49 -7.49 10.58 -4.23
CA ARG A 49 -8.22 9.63 -3.37
C ARG A 49 -7.47 8.30 -3.17
N VAL A 50 -6.28 8.15 -3.74
CA VAL A 50 -5.45 6.96 -3.54
C VAL A 50 -4.90 6.96 -2.12
N PRO A 51 -5.12 5.91 -1.30
CA PRO A 51 -4.72 5.88 0.10
C PRO A 51 -3.23 5.58 0.27
N TRP A 52 -2.37 6.47 -0.23
CA TRP A 52 -0.92 6.29 -0.28
C TRP A 52 -0.29 6.06 1.11
N TRP A 53 -0.90 6.58 2.17
CA TRP A 53 -0.42 6.44 3.55
C TRP A 53 -0.42 4.99 4.05
N ARG A 54 -1.17 4.10 3.39
CA ARG A 54 -1.21 2.66 3.71
C ARG A 54 0.00 1.89 3.14
N VAL A 55 0.90 2.53 2.40
CA VAL A 55 2.11 1.89 1.85
C VAL A 55 3.34 2.27 2.67
N ILE A 56 4.00 1.26 3.24
CA ILE A 56 5.18 1.42 4.11
C ILE A 56 6.34 0.55 3.61
N ASN A 57 7.51 0.63 4.24
CA ASN A 57 8.62 -0.23 3.87
C ASN A 57 8.40 -1.68 4.35
N ALA A 58 9.18 -2.63 3.80
CA ALA A 58 9.06 -4.05 4.14
C ALA A 58 9.46 -4.41 5.58
N GLN A 59 10.00 -3.45 6.35
CA GLN A 59 10.38 -3.60 7.75
C GLN A 59 9.32 -3.00 8.69
N GLY A 60 8.16 -2.63 8.16
CA GLY A 60 7.07 -2.02 8.93
C GLY A 60 7.29 -0.54 9.25
N ARG A 61 8.27 0.14 8.67
CA ARG A 61 8.58 1.55 8.97
C ARG A 61 7.96 2.49 7.95
N ILE A 62 7.39 3.59 8.43
CA ILE A 62 7.05 4.75 7.60
C ILE A 62 8.35 5.32 7.02
N SER A 63 8.53 5.20 5.71
CA SER A 63 9.72 5.68 4.99
C SER A 63 9.48 6.94 4.17
N ASN A 64 8.32 7.57 4.31
CA ASN A 64 8.02 8.84 3.66
C ASN A 64 8.80 9.96 4.35
N GLN A 65 9.77 10.53 3.64
CA GLN A 65 10.63 11.61 4.14
C GLN A 65 9.97 13.00 4.03
N TYR A 66 8.95 13.15 3.19
CA TYR A 66 8.31 14.44 2.92
C TYR A 66 7.18 14.75 3.89
N ALA A 67 6.43 13.72 4.32
CA ALA A 67 5.28 13.89 5.19
C ALA A 67 5.11 12.70 6.17
N PRO A 68 6.13 12.38 7.00
CA PRO A 68 6.06 11.25 7.93
C PRO A 68 4.94 11.41 8.97
N ASP A 69 4.75 12.62 9.51
CA ASP A 69 3.73 12.89 10.54
C ASP A 69 2.31 12.81 9.98
N GLU A 70 2.12 13.27 8.74
CA GLU A 70 0.83 13.15 8.05
C GLU A 70 0.49 11.69 7.76
N GLN A 71 1.49 10.90 7.32
CA GLN A 71 1.31 9.47 7.13
C GLN A 71 0.94 8.78 8.44
N ARG A 72 1.63 9.10 9.54
CA ARG A 72 1.33 8.59 10.88
C ARG A 72 -0.10 8.95 11.30
N ARG A 73 -0.48 10.23 11.26
CA ARG A 73 -1.82 10.69 11.65
C ARG A 73 -2.94 9.97 10.88
N ARG A 74 -2.77 9.78 9.57
CA ARG A 74 -3.77 9.07 8.75
C ARG A 74 -3.87 7.59 9.12
N LEU A 75 -2.74 6.92 9.36
CA LEU A 75 -2.73 5.53 9.82
C LEU A 75 -3.42 5.38 11.17
N GLU A 76 -3.10 6.25 12.13
CA GLU A 76 -3.70 6.26 13.46
C GLU A 76 -5.21 6.55 13.42
N THR A 77 -5.65 7.47 12.55
CA THR A 77 -7.09 7.74 12.30
C THR A 77 -7.82 6.52 11.75
N GLU A 78 -7.10 5.59 11.11
CA GLU A 78 -7.64 4.32 10.63
C GLU A 78 -7.53 3.18 11.66
N GLY A 79 -6.99 3.44 12.85
CA GLY A 79 -6.80 2.46 13.91
C GLY A 79 -5.50 1.66 13.80
N VAL A 80 -4.56 2.06 12.94
CA VAL A 80 -3.23 1.44 12.87
C VAL A 80 -2.34 2.01 13.96
N VAL A 81 -1.79 1.14 14.80
CA VAL A 81 -0.86 1.55 15.86
C VAL A 81 0.52 1.81 15.25
N VAL A 82 1.01 3.05 15.39
CA VAL A 82 2.36 3.46 15.00
C VAL A 82 3.14 3.81 16.26
N ASN A 83 4.26 3.14 16.49
CA ASN A 83 5.09 3.43 17.65
C ASN A 83 5.97 4.67 17.47
N ASP A 84 6.68 5.07 18.51
CA ASP A 84 7.53 6.28 18.52
C ASP A 84 8.73 6.21 17.56
N HIS A 85 9.03 5.03 17.03
CA HIS A 85 10.04 4.81 15.99
C HIS A 85 9.45 4.74 14.58
N LEU A 86 8.21 5.21 14.41
CA LEU A 86 7.45 5.20 13.16
C LEU A 86 7.29 3.80 12.56
N ARG A 87 7.14 2.78 13.41
CA ARG A 87 6.92 1.39 13.01
C ARG A 87 5.50 0.91 13.29
N VAL A 88 5.02 0.09 12.38
CA VAL A 88 3.77 -0.68 12.43
C VAL A 88 4.12 -2.15 12.56
N ASP A 89 3.42 -2.87 13.44
CA ASP A 89 3.54 -4.33 13.51
C ASP A 89 2.84 -4.99 12.32
N MET A 90 3.62 -5.37 11.31
CA MET A 90 3.10 -6.00 10.09
C MET A 90 2.50 -7.38 10.33
N ARG A 91 2.76 -8.04 11.47
CA ARG A 91 2.07 -9.30 11.82
C ARG A 91 0.58 -9.09 12.08
N ILE A 92 0.20 -7.87 12.46
CA ILE A 92 -1.17 -7.49 12.81
C ILE A 92 -1.83 -6.78 11.63
N PHE A 93 -1.11 -5.88 10.96
CA PHE A 93 -1.71 -4.93 10.03
C PHE A 93 -1.43 -5.19 8.54
N ASP A 94 -0.68 -6.24 8.16
CA ASP A 94 -0.35 -6.48 6.74
C ASP A 94 -1.55 -6.96 5.91
N ALA A 95 -1.81 -6.26 4.79
CA ALA A 95 -2.89 -6.51 3.86
C ALA A 95 -2.50 -7.39 2.66
N GLU A 96 -1.23 -7.80 2.49
CA GLU A 96 -0.76 -8.43 1.25
C GLU A 96 -1.61 -9.65 0.85
N ALA A 97 -1.92 -10.54 1.81
CA ALA A 97 -2.76 -11.72 1.56
C ALA A 97 -4.21 -11.34 1.17
N ILE A 98 -4.78 -10.31 1.81
CA ILE A 98 -6.15 -9.85 1.53
C ILE A 98 -6.22 -9.27 0.12
N VAL A 99 -5.25 -8.42 -0.26
CA VAL A 99 -5.17 -7.82 -1.59
C VAL A 99 -4.98 -8.90 -2.66
N TYR A 100 -4.10 -9.88 -2.40
CA TYR A 100 -3.91 -11.03 -3.29
C TYR A 100 -5.23 -11.77 -3.55
N GLN A 101 -5.99 -12.10 -2.51
CA GLN A 101 -7.27 -12.81 -2.67
C GLN A 101 -8.30 -11.98 -3.44
N LYS A 102 -8.36 -10.66 -3.21
CA LYS A 102 -9.24 -9.76 -3.98
C LYS A 102 -8.90 -9.78 -5.48
N LEU A 103 -7.60 -9.69 -5.80
CA LEU A 103 -7.12 -9.71 -7.19
C LEU A 103 -7.36 -11.05 -7.87
N ARG A 104 -7.10 -12.17 -7.17
CA ARG A 104 -7.36 -13.52 -7.69
C ARG A 104 -8.84 -13.71 -8.06
N ARG A 105 -9.75 -13.37 -7.14
CA ARG A 105 -11.21 -13.45 -7.38
C ARG A 105 -11.66 -12.57 -8.54
N ALA A 106 -11.05 -11.40 -8.73
CA ALA A 106 -11.37 -10.53 -9.86
C ALA A 106 -10.98 -11.16 -11.21
N ARG A 107 -9.81 -11.81 -11.28
CA ARG A 107 -9.34 -12.52 -12.48
C ARG A 107 -10.24 -13.70 -12.84
N GLU A 108 -10.61 -14.50 -11.84
CA GLU A 108 -11.50 -15.67 -12.04
C GLU A 108 -12.86 -15.27 -12.61
N ARG A 109 -13.44 -14.15 -12.15
CA ARG A 109 -14.70 -13.63 -12.71
C ARG A 109 -14.56 -13.15 -14.15
N SER A 110 -13.43 -12.55 -14.50
CA SER A 110 -13.17 -12.07 -15.86
C SER A 110 -12.86 -13.19 -16.87
N SER A 111 -12.43 -14.37 -16.41
CA SER A 111 -12.22 -15.55 -17.27
C SER A 111 -13.47 -16.42 -17.44
N ALA A 112 -14.52 -16.16 -16.66
CA ALA A 112 -15.80 -16.87 -16.71
C ALA A 112 -16.89 -16.10 -17.48
N SER A 113 -16.52 -15.02 -18.19
CA SER A 113 -17.38 -14.19 -19.05
C SER A 113 -16.72 -14.02 -20.41
#